data_AF-A0A0C9PK48-F1
#
_entry.id   AF-A0A0C9PK48-F1
#
_cell.length_a   1.000
_cell.length_b   1.000
_cell.length_c   1.000
_cell.angle_alpha   90.00
_cell.angle_beta   90.00
_cell.angle_gamma   90.00
#
_symmetry.space_group_name_H-M   'P 1'
#
loop_
_entity.id
_entity.type
_entity.pdbx_description
1 polymer ?
#
loop_
_entity_poly.entity_id
_entity_poly.type
_entity_poly.pdbx_seq_one_letter_code
_entity_poly.pdbx_strand_id
1 'polypeptide(L)'
;SEAGDIRGNLDCSRMLHPQSVLPPVFFIFQGKFSPVEWEPLERLRVLNLGRNNFHTLNQDLFEHITDLKVLILTENPFSVIDHATLDALGELTALEELDLSHCQLQGLPDTIFHVPKDTLKRLHLNGNRFSGVPLALQDATALEYLNMNENPIKILGELSSFPNLQHLKDLRLRSMPDLVAVESGAFSNLEALEYLYLDDCPKLRIISENALVQHTNHGAIWPPLKGLDISDNALEYIPSTLLGRWDKLEQLDLTNNQWGCDCDNQFLVGNLLPKLGKPLLGDNMKKLYCASPPEHAGKTLVSLANRKLRCPDLYGARPERDAAILVGLMIGLLLAIPIALTFFLLWRRGYFFCNEQNPATFSRAFYKRAYTDNDF
;
A
#
# COMPACT_ATOMS: atom_id res chain seq x y z
N SER A 1 -14.26 -13.87 -54.55
CA SER A 1 -13.15 -13.11 -55.18
C SER A 1 -13.00 -11.79 -54.47
N GLU A 2 -12.33 -11.82 -53.33
CA GLU A 2 -11.57 -10.76 -52.64
C GLU A 2 -11.30 -11.35 -51.25
N ALA A 3 -10.43 -12.37 -51.24
CA ALA A 3 -9.79 -12.83 -50.01
C ALA A 3 -8.75 -11.76 -49.67
N GLY A 4 -9.18 -10.75 -48.90
CA GLY A 4 -8.27 -9.75 -48.38
C GLY A 4 -7.37 -10.40 -47.33
N ASP A 5 -6.10 -10.56 -47.67
CA ASP A 5 -4.96 -10.72 -46.77
C ASP A 5 -5.17 -9.83 -45.54
N ILE A 6 -5.60 -10.41 -44.40
CA ILE A 6 -5.90 -9.66 -43.17
C ILE A 6 -4.56 -9.16 -42.62
N ARG A 7 -4.16 -7.98 -43.07
CA ARG A 7 -2.93 -7.34 -42.65
C ARG A 7 -3.12 -6.63 -41.31
N GLY A 8 -2.25 -6.94 -40.36
CA GLY A 8 -2.03 -6.14 -39.16
C GLY A 8 -2.87 -6.60 -37.97
N ASN A 9 -4.16 -6.32 -37.96
CA ASN A 9 -5.01 -6.44 -36.78
C ASN A 9 -6.32 -7.19 -37.08
N LEU A 10 -6.71 -8.12 -36.21
CA LEU A 10 -7.99 -8.80 -36.25
C LEU A 10 -8.73 -8.61 -34.93
N ASP A 11 -9.95 -8.09 -34.97
CA ASP A 11 -10.81 -7.89 -33.80
C ASP A 11 -12.04 -8.81 -33.87
N CYS A 12 -12.05 -9.80 -32.99
CA CYS A 12 -13.13 -10.77 -32.79
C CYS A 12 -13.80 -10.57 -31.43
N SER A 13 -13.75 -9.36 -30.87
CA SER A 13 -14.40 -9.10 -29.59
C SER A 13 -15.93 -9.16 -29.69
N ARG A 14 -16.58 -9.65 -28.63
CA ARG A 14 -18.05 -9.77 -28.51
C ARG A 14 -18.73 -10.63 -29.59
N MET A 15 -18.01 -11.54 -30.24
CA MET A 15 -18.59 -12.38 -31.29
C MET A 15 -19.49 -13.51 -30.74
N LEU A 16 -19.25 -13.98 -29.51
CA LEU A 16 -20.03 -15.04 -28.85
C LEU A 16 -20.95 -14.47 -27.75
N HIS A 17 -22.15 -13.98 -28.12
CA HIS A 17 -23.14 -13.51 -27.14
C HIS A 17 -24.12 -14.62 -26.68
N PRO A 18 -24.55 -14.63 -25.39
CA PRO A 18 -25.36 -15.71 -24.81
C PRO A 18 -26.84 -15.74 -25.23
N GLN A 19 -27.31 -14.87 -26.13
CA GLN A 19 -28.74 -14.80 -26.55
C GLN A 19 -28.99 -15.07 -28.04
N SER A 20 -27.99 -15.36 -28.86
CA SER A 20 -28.24 -15.86 -30.21
C SER A 20 -28.48 -17.36 -30.17
N VAL A 21 -29.72 -17.77 -30.46
CA VAL A 21 -30.06 -19.14 -30.87
C VAL A 21 -29.34 -19.42 -32.19
N LEU A 22 -28.11 -19.92 -32.10
CA LEU A 22 -27.32 -20.53 -33.17
C LEU A 22 -26.58 -21.74 -32.54
N PRO A 23 -26.30 -22.79 -33.32
CA PRO A 23 -26.09 -24.17 -32.85
C PRO A 23 -24.84 -24.28 -31.95
N PRO A 24 -24.67 -25.37 -31.18
CA PRO A 24 -23.83 -25.38 -29.99
C PRO A 24 -22.43 -24.85 -30.28
N VAL A 25 -22.01 -23.90 -29.45
CA VAL A 25 -20.69 -23.27 -29.45
C VAL A 25 -19.64 -24.31 -29.05
N PHE A 26 -19.34 -25.19 -29.98
CA PHE A 26 -18.02 -25.75 -30.15
C PHE A 26 -17.49 -25.10 -31.45
N PHE A 27 -16.17 -24.95 -31.59
CA PHE A 27 -15.53 -24.53 -32.85
C PHE A 27 -15.68 -23.03 -33.22
N ILE A 28 -14.90 -22.12 -32.61
CA ILE A 28 -14.41 -20.96 -33.40
C ILE A 28 -13.29 -21.43 -34.32
N PHE A 29 -12.46 -22.38 -33.87
CA PHE A 29 -11.57 -23.18 -34.72
C PHE A 29 -11.41 -24.60 -34.12
N GLN A 30 -12.10 -25.61 -34.65
CA GLN A 30 -11.49 -26.95 -34.73
C GLN A 30 -11.84 -27.62 -36.06
N GLY A 31 -10.89 -28.40 -36.55
CA GLY A 31 -10.92 -29.20 -37.76
C GLY A 31 -9.49 -29.61 -38.10
N LYS A 32 -9.27 -30.71 -38.83
CA LYS A 32 -7.98 -30.90 -39.52
C LYS A 32 -7.87 -29.77 -40.54
N PHE A 33 -7.06 -28.77 -40.24
CA PHE A 33 -6.85 -27.63 -41.14
C PHE A 33 -6.22 -28.16 -42.43
N SER A 34 -6.96 -28.04 -43.53
CA SER A 34 -6.45 -28.38 -44.85
C SER A 34 -5.46 -27.29 -45.25
N PRO A 35 -4.18 -27.61 -45.56
CA PRO A 35 -3.16 -26.63 -45.90
C PRO A 35 -3.40 -25.90 -47.25
N VAL A 36 -4.57 -26.06 -47.86
CA VAL A 36 -4.85 -25.66 -49.25
C VAL A 36 -5.94 -24.58 -49.37
N GLU A 37 -6.77 -24.33 -48.34
CA GLU A 37 -7.96 -23.44 -48.48
C GLU A 37 -7.90 -22.12 -47.68
N TRP A 38 -6.95 -21.96 -46.77
CA TRP A 38 -6.75 -20.70 -46.04
C TRP A 38 -5.28 -20.33 -46.10
N GLU A 39 -4.95 -19.14 -46.63
CA GLU A 39 -3.60 -18.62 -46.51
C GLU A 39 -3.29 -18.45 -45.01
N PRO A 40 -2.18 -19.00 -44.49
CA PRO A 40 -1.77 -18.76 -43.12
C PRO A 40 -1.75 -17.24 -42.89
N LEU A 41 -2.31 -16.79 -41.77
CA LEU A 41 -2.35 -15.37 -41.41
C LEU A 41 -0.96 -14.91 -40.92
N GLU A 42 0.09 -15.20 -41.70
CA GLU A 42 1.51 -14.96 -41.38
C GLU A 42 1.80 -13.49 -41.07
N ARG A 43 0.92 -12.58 -41.50
CA ARG A 43 1.04 -11.13 -41.29
C ARG A 43 0.23 -10.61 -40.10
N LEU A 44 -0.50 -11.47 -39.40
CA LEU A 44 -1.29 -11.05 -38.25
C LEU A 44 -0.36 -10.71 -37.08
N ARG A 45 -0.45 -9.48 -36.57
CA ARG A 45 0.37 -9.00 -35.47
C ARG A 45 -0.44 -8.71 -34.22
N VAL A 46 -1.71 -8.33 -34.37
CA VAL A 46 -2.63 -8.05 -33.26
C VAL A 46 -3.89 -8.88 -33.41
N LEU A 47 -4.24 -9.61 -32.36
CA LEU A 47 -5.44 -10.41 -32.30
C LEU A 47 -6.21 -10.07 -31.02
N ASN A 48 -7.43 -9.57 -31.18
CA ASN A 48 -8.34 -9.29 -30.08
C ASN A 48 -9.45 -10.33 -30.01
N LEU A 49 -9.43 -11.15 -28.96
CA LEU A 49 -10.42 -12.16 -28.60
C LEU A 49 -11.20 -11.76 -27.32
N GLY A 50 -11.08 -10.52 -26.88
CA GLY A 50 -11.68 -10.04 -25.65
C GLY A 50 -13.21 -10.03 -25.64
N ARG A 51 -13.81 -9.97 -24.45
CA ARG A 51 -15.27 -9.88 -24.27
C ARG A 51 -16.04 -11.01 -24.94
N ASN A 52 -15.50 -12.22 -24.89
CA ASN A 52 -16.18 -13.44 -25.33
C ASN A 52 -16.52 -14.28 -24.09
N ASN A 53 -16.86 -15.56 -24.29
CA ASN A 53 -17.20 -16.50 -23.21
C ASN A 53 -16.18 -17.65 -23.13
N PHE A 54 -14.90 -17.37 -23.41
CA PHE A 54 -13.86 -18.39 -23.38
C PHE A 54 -13.52 -18.79 -21.94
N HIS A 55 -13.59 -20.10 -21.70
CA HIS A 55 -13.10 -20.74 -20.47
C HIS A 55 -11.79 -21.49 -20.72
N THR A 56 -11.50 -21.82 -21.98
CA THR A 56 -10.33 -22.55 -22.45
C THR A 56 -10.03 -22.14 -23.89
N LEU A 57 -8.76 -22.17 -24.30
CA LEU A 57 -8.33 -22.05 -25.69
C LEU A 57 -7.92 -23.44 -26.19
N ASN A 58 -8.22 -23.73 -27.46
CA ASN A 58 -7.73 -24.95 -28.09
C ASN A 58 -6.19 -24.88 -28.22
N GLN A 59 -5.49 -25.95 -27.85
CA GLN A 59 -4.03 -26.07 -27.90
C GLN A 59 -3.42 -25.66 -29.25
N ASP A 60 -4.11 -25.92 -30.37
CA ASP A 60 -3.59 -25.65 -31.72
C ASP A 60 -4.08 -24.30 -32.27
N LEU A 61 -4.73 -23.46 -31.44
CA LEU A 61 -5.38 -22.21 -31.88
C LEU A 61 -4.42 -21.24 -32.57
N PHE A 62 -3.15 -21.25 -32.16
CA PHE A 62 -2.14 -20.30 -32.63
C PHE A 62 -1.03 -20.94 -33.49
N GLU A 63 -1.16 -22.22 -33.89
CA GLU A 63 -0.14 -22.99 -34.62
C GLU A 63 0.33 -22.31 -35.92
N HIS A 64 -0.55 -21.55 -36.59
CA HIS A 64 -0.25 -20.89 -37.87
C HIS A 64 -0.13 -19.36 -37.78
N ILE A 65 -0.12 -18.79 -36.57
CA ILE A 65 0.01 -17.35 -36.32
C ILE A 65 1.08 -17.04 -35.27
N THR A 66 2.21 -17.74 -35.35
CA THR A 66 3.36 -17.63 -34.43
C THR A 66 4.01 -16.25 -34.41
N ASP A 67 3.77 -15.44 -35.45
CA ASP A 67 4.28 -14.07 -35.63
C ASP A 67 3.46 -13.01 -34.88
N LEU A 68 2.44 -13.43 -34.13
CA LEU A 68 1.56 -12.56 -33.35
C LEU A 68 2.34 -11.84 -32.24
N LYS A 69 2.15 -10.52 -32.18
CA LYS A 69 2.82 -9.63 -31.20
C LYS A 69 1.92 -9.21 -30.06
N VAL A 70 0.61 -9.08 -30.30
CA VAL A 70 -0.35 -8.61 -29.31
C VAL A 70 -1.54 -9.54 -29.28
N LEU A 71 -1.81 -10.11 -28.10
CA LEU A 71 -2.97 -10.95 -27.86
C LEU A 71 -3.82 -10.33 -26.74
N ILE A 72 -5.06 -10.00 -27.08
CA ILE A 72 -6.03 -9.46 -26.12
C ILE A 72 -7.07 -10.53 -25.82
N LEU A 73 -7.11 -10.99 -24.56
CA LEU A 73 -8.04 -11.99 -24.04
C LEU A 73 -8.96 -11.42 -22.94
N THR A 74 -8.96 -10.11 -22.76
CA THR A 74 -9.68 -9.39 -21.70
C THR A 74 -11.16 -9.78 -21.58
N GLU A 75 -11.72 -9.74 -20.37
CA GLU A 75 -13.14 -10.03 -20.09
C GLU A 75 -13.61 -11.41 -20.61
N ASN A 76 -12.77 -12.45 -20.51
CA ASN A 76 -13.16 -13.84 -20.74
C ASN A 76 -13.10 -14.65 -19.44
N PRO A 77 -14.11 -15.47 -19.09
CA PRO A 77 -14.21 -16.14 -17.78
C PRO A 77 -13.30 -17.36 -17.62
N PHE A 78 -12.00 -17.26 -17.93
CA PHE A 78 -11.04 -18.36 -17.79
C PHE A 78 -11.04 -18.97 -16.40
N SER A 79 -11.01 -18.13 -15.35
CA SER A 79 -10.87 -18.52 -13.93
C SER A 79 -9.54 -19.22 -13.58
N VAL A 80 -9.05 -20.08 -14.47
CA VAL A 80 -7.75 -20.75 -14.46
C VAL A 80 -7.23 -20.84 -15.90
N ILE A 81 -5.91 -20.77 -16.08
CA ILE A 81 -5.28 -21.13 -17.36
C ILE A 81 -5.05 -22.64 -17.32
N ASP A 82 -5.87 -23.39 -18.05
CA ASP A 82 -5.76 -24.85 -18.16
C ASP A 82 -4.60 -25.28 -19.10
N HIS A 83 -4.33 -26.58 -19.17
CA HIS A 83 -3.24 -27.10 -20.00
C HIS A 83 -3.42 -26.78 -21.49
N ALA A 84 -4.64 -26.88 -22.03
CA ALA A 84 -4.89 -26.58 -23.44
C ALA A 84 -4.63 -25.09 -23.76
N THR A 85 -5.05 -24.18 -22.87
CA THR A 85 -4.78 -22.75 -23.01
C THR A 85 -3.29 -22.45 -22.87
N LEU A 86 -2.62 -23.12 -21.92
CA LEU A 86 -1.19 -22.98 -21.71
C LEU A 86 -0.40 -23.42 -22.95
N ASP A 87 -0.74 -24.56 -23.54
CA ASP A 87 -0.13 -25.08 -24.76
C ASP A 87 -0.35 -24.12 -25.93
N ALA A 88 -1.57 -23.59 -26.08
CA ALA A 88 -1.87 -22.59 -27.10
C ALA A 88 -0.99 -21.35 -26.97
N LEU A 89 -0.89 -20.78 -25.76
CA LEU A 89 -0.03 -19.62 -25.49
C LEU A 89 1.46 -19.95 -25.71
N GLY A 90 1.84 -21.21 -25.56
CA GLY A 90 3.19 -21.73 -25.82
C GLY A 90 3.62 -21.68 -27.30
N GLU A 91 2.71 -21.45 -28.25
CA GLU A 91 3.07 -21.30 -29.67
C GLU A 91 3.48 -19.86 -30.03
N LEU A 92 3.20 -18.89 -29.15
CA LEU A 92 3.35 -17.46 -29.41
C LEU A 92 4.77 -16.95 -29.10
N THR A 93 5.74 -17.41 -29.90
CA THR A 93 7.17 -17.06 -29.71
C THR A 93 7.49 -15.57 -29.87
N ALA A 94 6.72 -14.83 -30.67
CA ALA A 94 6.94 -13.41 -30.95
C ALA A 94 6.08 -12.45 -30.10
N LEU A 95 5.40 -12.95 -29.07
CA LEU A 95 4.44 -12.17 -28.28
C LEU A 95 5.13 -11.05 -27.49
N GLU A 96 4.74 -9.80 -27.75
CA GLU A 96 5.24 -8.61 -27.07
C GLU A 96 4.26 -8.07 -26.02
N GLU A 97 2.96 -8.33 -26.18
CA GLU A 97 1.91 -7.85 -25.29
C GLU A 97 0.80 -8.89 -25.09
N LEU A 98 0.46 -9.13 -23.83
CA LEU A 98 -0.61 -10.04 -23.43
C LEU A 98 -1.57 -9.33 -22.47
N ASP A 99 -2.86 -9.35 -22.81
CA ASP A 99 -3.91 -8.83 -21.95
C ASP A 99 -4.83 -9.96 -21.45
N LEU A 100 -4.71 -10.28 -20.16
CA LEU A 100 -5.53 -11.24 -19.41
C LEU A 100 -6.37 -10.53 -18.34
N SER A 101 -6.76 -9.27 -18.58
CA SER A 101 -7.52 -8.46 -17.63
C SER A 101 -8.96 -8.95 -17.48
N HIS A 102 -9.52 -8.83 -16.28
CA HIS A 102 -10.90 -9.23 -15.98
C HIS A 102 -11.22 -10.70 -16.34
N CYS A 103 -10.24 -11.59 -16.27
CA CYS A 103 -10.37 -13.01 -16.60
C CYS A 103 -10.71 -13.91 -15.40
N GLN A 104 -10.96 -13.31 -14.23
CA GLN A 104 -11.27 -13.99 -12.97
C GLN A 104 -10.15 -14.91 -12.45
N LEU A 105 -8.91 -14.70 -12.92
CA LEU A 105 -7.76 -15.53 -12.59
C LEU A 105 -7.37 -15.37 -11.12
N GLN A 106 -7.08 -16.48 -10.45
CA GLN A 106 -6.56 -16.49 -9.08
C GLN A 106 -5.04 -16.70 -9.02
N GLY A 107 -4.47 -17.25 -10.09
CA GLY A 107 -3.06 -17.58 -10.24
C GLY A 107 -2.71 -17.75 -11.71
N LEU A 108 -1.42 -17.83 -12.00
CA LEU A 108 -0.89 -18.15 -13.31
C LEU A 108 -0.07 -19.44 -13.21
N PRO A 109 -0.10 -20.34 -14.21
CA PRO A 109 0.81 -21.47 -14.29
C PRO A 109 2.25 -20.98 -14.36
N ASP A 110 3.18 -21.65 -13.67
CA ASP A 110 4.58 -21.24 -13.57
C ASP A 110 5.24 -21.09 -14.96
N THR A 111 4.84 -21.91 -15.93
CA THR A 111 5.47 -21.97 -17.25
C THR A 111 4.82 -21.08 -18.31
N ILE A 112 3.81 -20.27 -17.98
CA ILE A 112 3.04 -19.48 -18.96
C ILE A 112 3.92 -18.50 -19.76
N PHE A 113 5.02 -18.03 -19.17
CA PHE A 113 5.94 -17.09 -19.81
C PHE A 113 7.25 -17.73 -20.29
N HIS A 114 7.40 -19.06 -20.24
CA HIS A 114 8.62 -19.73 -20.69
C HIS A 114 8.96 -19.43 -22.15
N VAL A 115 7.94 -19.44 -23.03
CA VAL A 115 8.12 -19.22 -24.46
C VAL A 115 8.33 -17.74 -24.79
N PRO A 116 7.46 -16.80 -24.35
CA PRO A 116 7.65 -15.38 -24.63
C PRO A 116 8.57 -14.67 -23.62
N LYS A 117 9.46 -15.41 -22.94
CA LYS A 117 10.35 -14.93 -21.87
C LYS A 117 11.15 -13.68 -22.24
N ASP A 118 11.71 -13.69 -23.44
CA ASP A 118 12.58 -12.61 -23.96
C ASP A 118 11.84 -11.62 -24.88
N THR A 119 10.56 -11.86 -25.16
CA THR A 119 9.77 -11.07 -26.12
C THR A 119 8.65 -10.27 -25.44
N LEU A 120 8.06 -10.79 -24.36
CA LEU A 120 6.94 -10.16 -23.66
C LEU A 120 7.39 -8.91 -22.92
N LYS A 121 6.91 -7.75 -23.37
CA LYS A 121 7.23 -6.43 -22.81
C LYS A 121 6.10 -5.84 -21.99
N ARG A 122 4.85 -6.16 -22.31
CA ARG A 122 3.67 -5.58 -21.66
C ARG A 122 2.70 -6.67 -21.22
N LEU A 123 2.32 -6.64 -19.96
CA LEU A 123 1.40 -7.61 -19.38
C LEU A 123 0.29 -6.91 -18.60
N HIS A 124 -0.96 -7.24 -18.94
CA HIS A 124 -2.14 -6.71 -18.27
C HIS A 124 -2.85 -7.84 -17.51
N LEU A 125 -2.94 -7.67 -16.19
CA LEU A 125 -3.53 -8.61 -15.23
C LEU A 125 -4.59 -7.92 -14.35
N ASN A 126 -5.04 -6.72 -14.71
CA ASN A 126 -5.96 -5.95 -13.88
C ASN A 126 -7.35 -6.59 -13.77
N GLY A 127 -8.03 -6.35 -12.65
CA GLY A 127 -9.38 -6.84 -12.41
C GLY A 127 -9.49 -8.36 -12.29
N ASN A 128 -8.42 -9.02 -11.85
CA ASN A 128 -8.41 -10.44 -11.54
C ASN A 128 -8.59 -10.68 -10.02
N ARG A 129 -8.30 -11.89 -9.55
CA ARG A 129 -8.47 -12.32 -8.16
C ARG A 129 -7.14 -12.74 -7.54
N PHE A 130 -6.04 -12.12 -7.95
CA PHE A 130 -4.72 -12.42 -7.41
C PHE A 130 -4.63 -11.99 -5.94
N SER A 131 -4.39 -12.94 -5.04
CA SER A 131 -4.18 -12.67 -3.61
C SER A 131 -2.72 -12.31 -3.27
N GLY A 132 -1.82 -12.44 -4.24
CA GLY A 132 -0.40 -12.11 -4.14
C GLY A 132 0.23 -11.99 -5.53
N VAL A 133 1.51 -11.65 -5.59
CA VAL A 133 2.26 -11.55 -6.86
C VAL A 133 2.49 -12.95 -7.44
N PRO A 134 2.09 -13.25 -8.69
CA PRO A 134 2.29 -14.56 -9.29
C PRO A 134 3.78 -14.90 -9.47
N LEU A 135 4.19 -16.09 -9.02
CA LEU A 135 5.58 -16.56 -9.18
C LEU A 135 6.00 -16.72 -10.65
N ALA A 136 5.05 -17.05 -11.53
CA ALA A 136 5.26 -17.15 -12.97
C ALA A 136 5.94 -15.91 -13.58
N LEU A 137 5.73 -14.72 -12.99
CA LEU A 137 6.39 -13.49 -13.45
C LEU A 137 7.92 -13.57 -13.45
N GLN A 138 8.51 -14.49 -12.67
CA GLN A 138 9.96 -14.72 -12.67
C GLN A 138 10.54 -15.03 -14.06
N ASP A 139 9.74 -15.63 -14.94
CA ASP A 139 10.16 -15.95 -16.30
C ASP A 139 9.86 -14.87 -17.34
N ALA A 140 9.15 -13.79 -16.99
CA ALA A 140 8.91 -12.67 -17.89
C ALA A 140 10.11 -11.70 -17.88
N THR A 141 11.29 -12.15 -18.29
CA THR A 141 12.55 -11.39 -18.10
C THR A 141 12.63 -10.12 -18.92
N ALA A 142 11.98 -10.05 -20.10
CA ALA A 142 11.94 -8.84 -20.92
C ALA A 142 10.81 -7.85 -20.55
N LEU A 143 10.07 -8.10 -19.47
CA LEU A 143 8.89 -7.32 -19.13
C LEU A 143 9.25 -5.88 -18.72
N GLU A 144 8.66 -4.90 -19.41
CA GLU A 144 8.88 -3.46 -19.19
C GLU A 144 7.67 -2.78 -18.51
N TYR A 145 6.47 -3.32 -18.69
CA TYR A 145 5.22 -2.79 -18.17
C TYR A 145 4.36 -3.90 -17.55
N LEU A 146 3.89 -3.67 -16.33
CA LEU A 146 3.00 -4.60 -15.62
C LEU A 146 1.83 -3.84 -14.99
N ASN A 147 0.62 -4.22 -15.40
CA ASN A 147 -0.61 -3.74 -14.77
C ASN A 147 -1.27 -4.83 -13.93
N MET A 148 -1.33 -4.62 -12.62
CA MET A 148 -1.97 -5.51 -11.66
C MET A 148 -3.08 -4.81 -10.86
N ASN A 149 -3.63 -3.70 -11.37
CA ASN A 149 -4.70 -2.95 -10.73
C ASN A 149 -5.91 -3.82 -10.35
N GLU A 150 -6.72 -3.36 -9.40
CA GLU A 150 -8.00 -3.99 -9.04
C GLU A 150 -7.87 -5.48 -8.64
N ASN A 151 -6.74 -5.85 -8.03
CA ASN A 151 -6.54 -7.19 -7.47
C ASN A 151 -6.64 -7.18 -5.93
N PRO A 152 -7.15 -8.25 -5.31
CA PRO A 152 -7.37 -8.32 -3.85
C PRO A 152 -6.10 -8.67 -3.06
N ILE A 153 -4.94 -8.13 -3.44
CA ILE A 153 -3.70 -8.33 -2.67
C ILE A 153 -3.80 -7.54 -1.37
N LYS A 154 -3.60 -8.23 -0.24
CA LYS A 154 -3.72 -7.62 1.09
C LYS A 154 -2.43 -6.98 1.59
N ILE A 155 -1.31 -7.66 1.37
CA ILE A 155 0.01 -7.27 1.86
C ILE A 155 1.02 -7.59 0.77
N LEU A 156 1.86 -6.59 0.45
CA LEU A 156 3.05 -6.77 -0.38
C LEU A 156 4.26 -6.76 0.55
N GLY A 157 5.00 -7.87 0.66
CA GLY A 157 6.15 -8.01 1.54
C GLY A 157 7.09 -9.11 1.04
N GLU A 158 8.02 -9.62 1.86
CA GLU A 158 9.01 -10.62 1.41
C GLU A 158 8.36 -11.87 0.78
N LEU A 159 7.30 -12.40 1.40
CA LEU A 159 6.57 -13.60 0.93
C LEU A 159 5.71 -13.37 -0.32
N SER A 160 5.44 -12.11 -0.67
CA SER A 160 4.63 -11.69 -1.82
C SER A 160 5.35 -10.64 -2.65
N SER A 161 6.69 -10.69 -2.64
CA SER A 161 7.54 -9.72 -3.30
C SER A 161 7.54 -9.94 -4.80
N PHE A 162 7.82 -8.88 -5.55
CA PHE A 162 8.02 -9.03 -6.98
C PHE A 162 9.30 -9.83 -7.26
N PRO A 163 9.27 -10.77 -8.22
CA PRO A 163 10.48 -11.46 -8.65
C PRO A 163 11.44 -10.48 -9.32
N ASN A 164 12.64 -10.96 -9.67
CA ASN A 164 13.65 -10.14 -10.34
C ASN A 164 13.24 -9.79 -11.77
N LEU A 165 12.57 -8.65 -11.93
CA LEU A 165 12.14 -8.09 -13.20
C LEU A 165 13.08 -6.94 -13.59
N GLN A 166 14.25 -7.28 -14.12
CA GLN A 166 15.36 -6.36 -14.38
C GLN A 166 15.04 -5.24 -15.38
N HIS A 167 14.01 -5.41 -16.20
CA HIS A 167 13.62 -4.46 -17.23
C HIS A 167 12.30 -3.73 -16.92
N LEU A 168 11.64 -4.03 -15.79
CA LEU A 168 10.35 -3.44 -15.46
C LEU A 168 10.51 -1.96 -15.12
N LYS A 169 9.84 -1.10 -15.88
CA LYS A 169 9.90 0.36 -15.76
C LYS A 169 8.60 0.96 -15.21
N ASP A 170 7.44 0.42 -15.57
CA ASP A 170 6.12 0.92 -15.14
C ASP A 170 5.35 -0.20 -14.44
N LEU A 171 5.09 -0.01 -13.15
CA LEU A 171 4.30 -0.90 -12.31
C LEU A 171 3.04 -0.19 -11.83
N ARG A 172 1.88 -0.78 -12.15
CA ARG A 172 0.57 -0.29 -11.72
C ARG A 172 -0.10 -1.24 -10.75
N LEU A 173 -0.38 -0.72 -9.56
CA LEU A 173 -1.05 -1.38 -8.44
C LEU A 173 -2.15 -0.46 -7.89
N ARG A 174 -2.98 0.05 -8.79
CA ARG A 174 -4.04 1.02 -8.49
C ARG A 174 -5.33 0.33 -8.08
N SER A 175 -6.19 1.05 -7.36
CA SER A 175 -7.55 0.58 -7.04
C SER A 175 -7.54 -0.78 -6.33
N MET A 176 -6.58 -1.01 -5.43
CA MET A 176 -6.43 -2.28 -4.70
C MET A 176 -7.29 -2.23 -3.43
N PRO A 177 -8.49 -2.86 -3.40
CA PRO A 177 -9.48 -2.63 -2.34
C PRO A 177 -9.07 -3.20 -0.98
N ASP A 178 -8.13 -4.14 -0.98
CA ASP A 178 -7.72 -4.91 0.19
C ASP A 178 -6.28 -4.65 0.64
N LEU A 179 -5.51 -3.86 -0.11
CA LEU A 179 -4.11 -3.58 0.20
C LEU A 179 -4.00 -2.71 1.46
N VAL A 180 -3.36 -3.26 2.50
CA VAL A 180 -3.22 -2.61 3.81
C VAL A 180 -1.82 -2.04 4.02
N ALA A 181 -0.80 -2.76 3.58
CA ALA A 181 0.59 -2.41 3.82
C ALA A 181 1.50 -2.88 2.67
N VAL A 182 2.52 -2.05 2.41
CA VAL A 182 3.70 -2.41 1.63
C VAL A 182 4.86 -2.53 2.62
N GLU A 183 5.28 -3.76 2.88
CA GLU A 183 6.35 -4.11 3.79
C GLU A 183 7.73 -4.04 3.10
N SER A 184 8.78 -4.29 3.89
CA SER A 184 10.16 -4.29 3.41
C SER A 184 10.36 -5.32 2.29
N GLY A 185 11.17 -4.97 1.29
CA GLY A 185 11.52 -5.87 0.19
C GLY A 185 10.41 -6.12 -0.83
N ALA A 186 9.23 -5.52 -0.70
CA ALA A 186 8.12 -5.71 -1.65
C ALA A 186 8.53 -5.45 -3.12
N PHE A 187 9.35 -4.42 -3.34
CA PHE A 187 9.79 -3.95 -4.66
C PHE A 187 11.31 -3.99 -4.83
N SER A 188 12.06 -4.61 -3.92
CA SER A 188 13.54 -4.52 -3.88
C SER A 188 14.23 -5.14 -5.09
N ASN A 189 13.53 -5.99 -5.85
CA ASN A 189 14.08 -6.65 -7.05
C ASN A 189 13.74 -5.92 -8.36
N LEU A 190 13.12 -4.75 -8.30
CA LEU A 190 12.70 -3.97 -9.45
C LEU A 190 13.71 -2.86 -9.76
N GLU A 191 14.95 -3.24 -10.10
CA GLU A 191 16.10 -2.32 -10.18
C GLU A 191 15.95 -1.21 -11.25
N ALA A 192 15.18 -1.46 -12.31
CA ALA A 192 14.96 -0.50 -13.40
C ALA A 192 13.66 0.31 -13.27
N LEU A 193 12.95 0.22 -12.13
CA LEU A 193 11.64 0.83 -11.98
C LEU A 193 11.69 2.37 -12.09
N GLU A 194 10.91 2.93 -13.00
CA GLU A 194 10.83 4.37 -13.26
C GLU A 194 9.50 4.96 -12.79
N TYR A 195 8.40 4.19 -12.82
CA TYR A 195 7.06 4.64 -12.46
C TYR A 195 6.39 3.62 -11.55
N LEU A 196 5.93 4.08 -10.39
CA LEU A 196 5.17 3.29 -9.43
C LEU A 196 3.84 3.98 -9.13
N TYR A 197 2.75 3.29 -9.44
CA TYR A 197 1.39 3.76 -9.16
C TYR A 197 0.75 2.86 -8.10
N LEU A 198 0.44 3.44 -6.96
CA LEU A 198 -0.21 2.86 -5.79
C LEU A 198 -1.39 3.74 -5.36
N ASP A 199 -2.05 4.41 -6.31
CA ASP A 199 -3.22 5.27 -6.06
C ASP A 199 -4.51 4.47 -5.84
N ASP A 200 -5.47 5.10 -5.16
CA ASP A 200 -6.82 4.54 -4.91
C ASP A 200 -6.80 3.20 -4.15
N CYS A 201 -5.90 3.05 -3.17
CA CYS A 201 -5.85 1.90 -2.27
C CYS A 201 -6.35 2.32 -0.88
N PRO A 202 -7.67 2.37 -0.63
CA PRO A 202 -8.27 3.07 0.51
C PRO A 202 -7.89 2.49 1.89
N LYS A 203 -7.35 1.26 1.94
CA LYS A 203 -6.88 0.61 3.17
C LYS A 203 -5.36 0.72 3.38
N LEU A 204 -4.62 1.25 2.40
CA LEU A 204 -3.17 1.32 2.45
C LEU A 204 -2.75 2.41 3.44
N ARG A 205 -2.14 2.00 4.56
CA ARG A 205 -1.75 2.90 5.65
C ARG A 205 -0.25 3.07 5.81
N ILE A 206 0.52 2.06 5.42
CA ILE A 206 1.96 2.00 5.68
C ILE A 206 2.69 1.55 4.42
N ILE A 207 3.72 2.31 4.06
CA ILE A 207 4.76 1.89 3.12
C ILE A 207 6.07 1.89 3.90
N SER A 208 6.72 0.73 3.97
CA SER A 208 8.00 0.56 4.65
C SER A 208 9.07 1.45 4.03
N GLU A 209 9.96 1.98 4.87
CA GLU A 209 11.16 2.68 4.42
C GLU A 209 12.04 1.85 3.50
N ASN A 210 12.01 0.52 3.67
CA ASN A 210 12.81 -0.42 2.89
C ASN A 210 11.99 -1.17 1.83
N ALA A 211 10.86 -0.61 1.40
CA ALA A 211 10.00 -1.23 0.38
C ALA A 211 10.71 -1.34 -0.99
N LEU A 212 11.49 -0.33 -1.36
CA LEU A 212 12.14 -0.19 -2.68
C LEU A 212 13.65 -0.47 -2.66
N VAL A 213 14.31 -0.35 -1.51
CA VAL A 213 15.76 -0.46 -1.42
C VAL A 213 16.19 -1.93 -1.48
N GLN A 214 17.25 -2.18 -2.26
CA GLN A 214 17.96 -3.45 -2.27
C GLN A 214 19.24 -3.32 -1.46
N HIS A 215 19.40 -4.13 -0.41
CA HIS A 215 20.63 -4.17 0.38
C HIS A 215 21.59 -5.21 -0.21
N THR A 216 22.68 -4.75 -0.81
CA THR A 216 23.75 -5.62 -1.31
C THR A 216 25.01 -5.48 -0.46
N ASN A 217 25.96 -6.40 -0.62
CA ASN A 217 27.28 -6.29 0.02
C ASN A 217 28.05 -5.01 -0.37
N HIS A 218 27.69 -4.38 -1.49
CA HIS A 218 28.33 -3.18 -2.03
C HIS A 218 27.59 -1.89 -1.68
N GLY A 219 26.50 -1.98 -0.90
CA GLY A 219 25.70 -0.83 -0.48
C GLY A 219 24.21 -1.00 -0.80
N ALA A 220 23.46 0.04 -0.48
CA ALA A 220 22.03 0.13 -0.75
C ALA A 220 21.77 0.74 -2.13
N ILE A 221 20.93 0.07 -2.92
CA ILE A 221 20.57 0.46 -4.29
C ILE A 221 19.07 0.78 -4.30
N TRP A 222 18.70 1.93 -4.88
CA TRP A 222 17.31 2.30 -5.12
C TRP A 222 17.05 2.34 -6.63
N PRO A 223 15.81 2.01 -7.06
CA PRO A 223 15.43 2.16 -8.45
C PRO A 223 15.41 3.66 -8.86
N PRO A 224 15.66 3.97 -10.15
CA PRO A 224 15.71 5.33 -10.67
C PRO A 224 14.30 5.90 -10.92
N LEU A 225 13.48 5.95 -9.87
CA LEU A 225 12.10 6.43 -9.93
C LEU A 225 12.01 7.88 -10.45
N LYS A 226 11.14 8.06 -11.45
CA LYS A 226 10.73 9.34 -12.05
C LYS A 226 9.31 9.70 -11.65
N GLY A 227 8.41 8.73 -11.50
CA GLY A 227 7.03 8.96 -11.11
C GLY A 227 6.60 8.13 -9.91
N LEU A 228 6.01 8.77 -8.91
CA LEU A 228 5.40 8.12 -7.77
C LEU A 228 3.99 8.67 -7.54
N ASP A 229 2.99 7.82 -7.64
CA ASP A 229 1.61 8.16 -7.27
C ASP A 229 1.19 7.30 -6.08
N ILE A 230 0.96 7.94 -4.95
CA ILE A 230 0.43 7.33 -3.72
C ILE A 230 -0.79 8.10 -3.22
N SER A 231 -1.49 8.77 -4.12
CA SER A 231 -2.70 9.52 -3.83
C SER A 231 -3.89 8.60 -3.48
N ASP A 232 -4.94 9.16 -2.88
CA ASP A 232 -6.19 8.44 -2.62
C ASP A 232 -6.00 7.17 -1.77
N ASN A 233 -5.18 7.29 -0.72
CA ASN A 233 -4.85 6.23 0.23
C ASN A 233 -5.16 6.64 1.67
N ALA A 234 -4.76 5.82 2.65
CA ALA A 234 -4.88 6.10 4.07
C ALA A 234 -3.51 6.31 4.74
N LEU A 235 -2.51 6.80 4.00
CA LEU A 235 -1.15 6.99 4.51
C LEU A 235 -1.10 8.11 5.55
N GLU A 236 -0.38 7.85 6.63
CA GLU A 236 -0.13 8.83 7.68
C GLU A 236 1.25 9.49 7.53
N TYR A 237 2.25 8.74 7.07
CA TYR A 237 3.65 9.19 6.98
C TYR A 237 4.28 8.72 5.67
N ILE A 238 5.27 9.49 5.20
CA ILE A 238 6.10 9.11 4.06
C ILE A 238 7.57 9.03 4.51
N PRO A 239 8.19 7.84 4.48
CA PRO A 239 9.56 7.69 4.95
C PRO A 239 10.54 8.43 4.03
N SER A 240 11.48 9.17 4.61
CA SER A 240 12.49 9.91 3.84
C SER A 240 13.41 9.00 3.03
N THR A 241 13.60 7.77 3.51
CA THR A 241 14.45 6.70 2.96
C THR A 241 13.75 5.85 1.91
N LEU A 242 12.45 6.08 1.66
CA LEU A 242 11.70 5.37 0.62
C LEU A 242 12.39 5.46 -0.74
N LEU A 243 12.90 6.65 -1.07
CA LEU A 243 13.65 6.94 -2.28
C LEU A 243 15.05 7.43 -1.95
N GLY A 244 16.05 6.89 -2.64
CA GLY A 244 17.42 7.38 -2.53
C GLY A 244 17.58 8.81 -3.08
N ARG A 245 16.75 9.22 -4.05
CA ARG A 245 16.86 10.50 -4.77
C ARG A 245 15.51 11.12 -5.12
N TRP A 246 14.88 11.76 -4.14
CA TRP A 246 13.64 12.54 -4.33
C TRP A 246 13.76 13.67 -5.36
N ASP A 247 14.97 14.23 -5.55
CA ASP A 247 15.25 15.30 -6.50
C ASP A 247 15.27 14.85 -7.98
N LYS A 248 15.20 13.53 -8.23
CA LYS A 248 15.12 12.94 -9.57
C LYS A 248 13.70 12.62 -10.02
N LEU A 249 12.72 12.76 -9.13
CA LEU A 249 11.33 12.64 -9.52
C LEU A 249 10.95 13.76 -10.49
N GLU A 250 10.09 13.40 -11.43
CA GLU A 250 9.43 14.27 -12.39
C GLU A 250 7.95 14.42 -12.05
N GLN A 251 7.34 13.37 -11.47
CA GLN A 251 5.93 13.34 -11.05
C GLN A 251 5.79 12.80 -9.63
N LEU A 252 5.00 13.49 -8.80
CA LEU A 252 4.64 13.05 -7.46
C LEU A 252 3.19 13.43 -7.17
N ASP A 253 2.38 12.47 -6.75
CA ASP A 253 1.06 12.75 -6.16
C ASP A 253 0.94 12.13 -4.75
N LEU A 254 0.56 12.99 -3.81
CA LEU A 254 0.41 12.71 -2.38
C LEU A 254 -0.99 13.09 -1.87
N THR A 255 -1.89 13.49 -2.77
CA THR A 255 -3.19 14.03 -2.40
C THR A 255 -4.08 12.96 -1.78
N ASN A 256 -5.14 13.40 -1.07
CA ASN A 256 -6.17 12.52 -0.52
C ASN A 256 -5.61 11.38 0.37
N ASN A 257 -4.82 11.77 1.38
CA ASN A 257 -4.24 10.88 2.39
C ASN A 257 -4.51 11.41 3.80
N GLN A 258 -4.21 10.61 4.82
CA GLN A 258 -4.44 10.94 6.23
C GLN A 258 -3.17 11.45 6.92
N TRP A 259 -2.50 12.42 6.30
CA TRP A 259 -1.16 12.86 6.72
C TRP A 259 -1.10 13.31 8.20
N GLY A 260 -0.19 12.69 8.95
CA GLY A 260 0.22 13.17 10.26
C GLY A 260 1.13 14.38 10.14
N CYS A 261 0.90 15.40 10.94
CA CYS A 261 1.65 16.65 10.97
C CYS A 261 2.37 16.80 12.32
N ASP A 262 3.15 15.80 12.68
CA ASP A 262 4.01 15.77 13.85
C ASP A 262 5.50 15.65 13.45
N CYS A 263 6.35 15.28 14.39
CA CYS A 263 7.78 15.16 14.15
C CYS A 263 8.16 14.04 13.16
N ASP A 264 7.36 12.98 13.05
CA ASP A 264 7.69 11.81 12.21
C ASP A 264 7.52 12.19 10.74
N ASN A 265 6.58 13.09 10.43
CA ASN A 265 6.41 13.64 9.09
C ASN A 265 7.18 14.95 8.84
N GLN A 266 8.16 15.28 9.69
CA GLN A 266 8.96 16.50 9.56
C GLN A 266 9.70 16.56 8.22
N PHE A 267 10.08 15.41 7.64
CA PHE A 267 10.68 15.34 6.31
C PHE A 267 9.73 15.89 5.24
N LEU A 268 8.49 15.38 5.18
CA LEU A 268 7.50 15.83 4.19
C LEU A 268 7.25 17.34 4.31
N VAL A 269 6.94 17.79 5.51
CA VAL A 269 6.53 19.18 5.77
C VAL A 269 7.69 20.16 5.66
N GLY A 270 8.84 19.84 6.25
CA GLY A 270 9.98 20.76 6.37
C GLY A 270 11.05 20.64 5.29
N ASN A 271 11.10 19.53 4.55
CA ASN A 271 12.11 19.32 3.51
C ASN A 271 11.51 19.11 2.12
N LEU A 272 10.62 18.12 1.96
CA LEU A 272 10.12 17.72 0.64
C LEU A 272 9.25 18.82 0.03
N LEU A 273 8.18 19.25 0.70
CA LEU A 273 7.27 20.26 0.15
C LEU A 273 7.93 21.63 -0.09
N PRO A 274 8.77 22.17 0.81
CA PRO A 274 9.38 23.49 0.59
C PRO A 274 10.39 23.51 -0.56
N LYS A 275 11.13 22.41 -0.77
CA LYS A 275 12.19 22.32 -1.80
C LYS A 275 11.67 21.80 -3.13
N LEU A 276 10.81 20.78 -3.10
CA LEU A 276 10.37 20.02 -4.26
C LEU A 276 8.85 20.06 -4.49
N GLY A 277 8.05 20.64 -3.58
CA GLY A 277 6.60 20.67 -3.71
C GLY A 277 6.09 21.41 -4.95
N LYS A 278 6.61 22.61 -5.24
CA LYS A 278 6.22 23.37 -6.44
C LYS A 278 6.59 22.67 -7.76
N PRO A 279 7.83 22.18 -7.97
CA PRO A 279 8.17 21.49 -9.22
C PRO A 279 7.44 20.15 -9.40
N LEU A 280 7.23 19.38 -8.32
CA LEU A 280 6.67 18.03 -8.44
C LEU A 280 5.13 17.98 -8.38
N LEU A 281 4.50 18.81 -7.52
CA LEU A 281 3.05 18.77 -7.27
C LEU A 281 2.31 20.01 -7.82
N GLY A 282 3.03 21.05 -8.26
CA GLY A 282 2.41 22.28 -8.74
C GLY A 282 1.46 22.91 -7.71
N ASP A 283 0.22 23.18 -8.11
CA ASP A 283 -0.82 23.70 -7.21
C ASP A 283 -1.46 22.63 -6.32
N ASN A 284 -1.29 21.34 -6.63
CA ASN A 284 -1.88 20.25 -5.83
C ASN A 284 -1.27 20.17 -4.42
N MET A 285 -0.07 20.69 -4.19
CA MET A 285 0.51 20.75 -2.83
C MET A 285 -0.36 21.53 -1.83
N LYS A 286 -1.21 22.44 -2.31
CA LYS A 286 -2.15 23.21 -1.47
C LYS A 286 -3.33 22.37 -0.98
N LYS A 287 -3.57 21.22 -1.60
CA LYS A 287 -4.62 20.25 -1.26
C LYS A 287 -4.14 19.20 -0.25
N LEU A 288 -2.92 19.34 0.26
CA LEU A 288 -2.37 18.46 1.29
C LEU A 288 -2.76 19.01 2.68
N TYR A 289 -3.59 18.27 3.40
CA TYR A 289 -4.10 18.64 4.72
C TYR A 289 -3.64 17.65 5.79
N CYS A 290 -3.42 18.17 6.99
CA CYS A 290 -3.14 17.38 8.17
C CYS A 290 -4.42 16.69 8.66
N ALA A 291 -4.36 15.40 8.92
CA ALA A 291 -5.40 14.65 9.61
C ALA A 291 -5.12 14.58 11.13
N SER A 292 -3.86 14.48 11.52
CA SER A 292 -3.40 14.44 12.91
C SER A 292 -2.17 15.37 13.10
N PRO A 293 -1.81 15.72 14.34
CA PRO A 293 -2.62 15.61 15.55
C PRO A 293 -3.77 16.65 15.54
N PRO A 294 -4.75 16.59 16.48
CA PRO A 294 -5.93 17.47 16.47
C PRO A 294 -5.65 18.98 16.42
N GLU A 295 -4.49 19.42 16.92
CA GLU A 295 -4.04 20.81 16.92
C GLU A 295 -3.70 21.32 15.51
N HIS A 296 -3.41 20.39 14.60
CA HIS A 296 -3.05 20.65 13.21
C HIS A 296 -4.07 20.11 12.21
N ALA A 297 -5.01 19.28 12.65
CA ALA A 297 -6.11 18.78 11.83
C ALA A 297 -6.77 19.89 11.00
N GLY A 298 -6.91 19.64 9.69
CA GLY A 298 -7.49 20.58 8.71
C GLY A 298 -6.56 21.70 8.24
N LYS A 299 -5.37 21.89 8.85
CA LYS A 299 -4.37 22.82 8.32
C LYS A 299 -3.68 22.23 7.10
N THR A 300 -3.30 23.09 6.17
CA THR A 300 -2.47 22.66 5.02
C THR A 300 -1.05 22.35 5.47
N LEU A 301 -0.44 21.31 4.91
CA LEU A 301 0.96 20.95 5.22
C LEU A 301 1.92 22.10 4.89
N VAL A 302 1.68 22.81 3.78
CA VAL A 302 2.49 23.95 3.34
C VAL A 302 2.51 25.09 4.38
N SER A 303 1.41 25.30 5.13
CA SER A 303 1.36 26.32 6.19
C SER A 303 2.28 26.02 7.37
N LEU A 304 2.71 24.77 7.52
CA LEU A 304 3.57 24.29 8.60
C LEU A 304 5.04 24.15 8.18
N ALA A 305 5.38 24.43 6.91
CA ALA A 305 6.71 24.25 6.33
C ALA A 305 7.88 24.83 7.14
N ASN A 306 7.67 26.00 7.77
CA ASN A 306 8.72 26.70 8.54
C ASN A 306 8.70 26.38 10.03
N ARG A 307 7.91 25.39 10.46
CA ARG A 307 7.80 24.99 11.86
C ARG A 307 8.56 23.70 12.11
N LYS A 308 9.20 23.63 13.28
CA LYS A 308 9.67 22.36 13.85
C LYS A 308 8.50 21.72 14.59
N LEU A 309 7.97 20.64 14.03
CA LEU A 309 6.86 19.87 14.58
C LEU A 309 7.35 19.08 15.79
N ARG A 310 6.45 18.84 16.75
CA ARG A 310 6.74 18.07 17.97
C ARG A 310 6.10 16.71 17.86
N CYS A 311 6.75 15.69 18.42
CA CYS A 311 6.15 14.37 18.56
C CYS A 311 5.05 14.43 19.62
N PRO A 312 3.96 13.65 19.47
CA PRO A 312 3.10 13.36 20.60
C PRO A 312 3.93 12.73 21.73
N ASP A 313 3.74 13.16 22.97
CA ASP A 313 4.38 12.48 24.11
C ASP A 313 3.90 11.02 24.16
N LEU A 314 4.79 10.08 24.48
CA LEU A 314 4.59 8.62 24.43
C LEU A 314 3.32 8.10 25.18
N TYR A 315 2.73 8.93 26.03
CA TYR A 315 1.52 8.64 26.81
C TYR A 315 0.24 9.30 26.29
N GLY A 316 0.28 10.01 25.15
CA GLY A 316 -0.86 10.82 24.69
C GLY A 316 -1.25 11.91 25.70
N ALA A 317 -0.32 12.28 26.58
CA ALA A 317 -0.50 13.34 27.56
C ALA A 317 -0.83 14.63 26.80
N ARG A 318 -1.92 15.30 27.20
CA ARG A 318 -2.31 16.59 26.62
C ARG A 318 -1.73 17.62 27.56
N PRO A 319 -0.55 18.21 27.28
CA PRO A 319 0.19 18.99 28.26
C PRO A 319 -0.63 20.16 28.79
N GLU A 320 -1.55 20.69 27.99
CA GLU A 320 -2.45 21.78 28.39
C GLU A 320 -3.49 21.35 29.43
N ARG A 321 -4.05 20.14 29.33
CA ARG A 321 -4.98 19.60 30.34
C ARG A 321 -4.24 19.15 31.59
N ASP A 322 -3.10 18.50 31.42
CA ASP A 322 -2.32 17.99 32.54
C ASP A 322 -1.68 19.15 33.33
N ALA A 323 -1.22 20.20 32.64
CA ALA A 323 -0.79 21.44 33.29
C ALA A 323 -1.94 22.16 33.99
N ALA A 324 -3.14 22.21 33.41
CA ALA A 324 -4.30 22.82 34.08
C ALA A 324 -4.69 22.06 35.36
N ILE A 325 -4.64 20.72 35.35
CA ILE A 325 -4.86 19.88 36.53
C ILE A 325 -3.76 20.13 37.57
N LEU A 326 -2.49 20.16 37.15
CA LEU A 326 -1.35 20.40 38.04
C LEU A 326 -1.40 21.79 38.68
N VAL A 327 -1.72 22.83 37.89
CA VAL A 327 -1.92 24.21 38.37
C VAL A 327 -3.11 24.26 39.34
N GLY A 328 -4.21 23.57 39.03
CA GLY A 328 -5.35 23.45 39.94
C GLY A 328 -4.98 22.79 41.27
N LEU A 329 -4.20 21.71 41.25
CA LEU A 329 -3.69 21.04 42.45
C LEU A 329 -2.73 21.94 43.26
N MET A 330 -1.86 22.69 42.58
CA MET A 330 -0.95 23.64 43.23
C MET A 330 -1.70 24.79 43.90
N ILE A 331 -2.70 25.38 43.24
CA ILE A 331 -3.56 26.41 43.82
C ILE A 331 -4.33 25.83 45.02
N GLY A 332 -4.88 24.62 44.88
CA GLY A 332 -5.58 23.93 45.97
C GLY A 332 -4.68 23.71 47.20
N LEU A 333 -3.44 23.24 47.01
CA LEU A 333 -2.47 23.06 48.08
C LEU A 333 -2.07 24.39 48.73
N LEU A 334 -1.81 25.43 47.93
CA LEU A 334 -1.45 26.76 48.41
C LEU A 334 -2.56 27.42 49.24
N LEU A 335 -3.83 27.10 48.97
CA LEU A 335 -4.96 27.58 49.78
C LEU A 335 -5.23 26.68 51.00
N ALA A 336 -5.12 25.36 50.86
CA ALA A 336 -5.40 24.41 51.93
C ALA A 336 -4.41 24.51 53.09
N ILE A 337 -3.12 24.74 52.80
CA ILE A 337 -2.07 24.82 53.84
C ILE A 337 -2.34 26.00 54.80
N PRO A 338 -2.52 27.26 54.35
CA PRO A 338 -2.87 28.38 55.23
C PRO A 338 -4.20 28.18 55.97
N ILE A 339 -5.21 27.61 55.32
CA ILE A 339 -6.53 27.35 55.96
C ILE A 339 -6.39 26.33 57.09
N ALA A 340 -5.68 25.22 56.85
CA ALA A 340 -5.42 24.22 57.88
C ALA A 340 -4.57 24.78 59.03
N LEU A 341 -3.56 25.61 58.71
CA LEU A 341 -2.67 26.22 59.70
C LEU A 341 -3.41 27.26 60.55
N THR A 342 -4.28 28.07 59.94
CA THR A 342 -5.15 29.02 60.67
C THR A 342 -6.16 28.29 61.53
N PHE A 343 -6.81 27.23 61.04
CA PHE A 343 -7.71 26.39 61.83
C PHE A 343 -6.98 25.74 63.01
N PHE A 344 -5.77 25.20 62.80
CA PHE A 344 -4.94 24.63 63.85
C PHE A 344 -4.53 25.67 64.91
N LEU A 345 -4.16 26.88 64.48
CA LEU A 345 -3.84 27.99 65.39
C LEU A 345 -5.06 28.45 66.19
N LEU A 346 -6.25 28.50 65.58
CA LEU A 346 -7.51 28.83 66.26
C LEU A 346 -7.91 27.73 67.27
N TRP A 347 -7.74 26.47 66.90
CA TRP A 347 -7.95 25.33 67.81
C TRP A 347 -6.99 25.37 69.00
N ARG A 348 -5.69 25.60 68.76
CA ARG A 348 -4.67 25.73 69.82
C ARG A 348 -4.90 26.94 70.74
N ARG A 349 -5.48 28.03 70.21
CA ARG A 349 -5.86 29.21 71.01
C ARG A 349 -7.20 29.07 71.74
N GLY A 350 -7.88 27.93 71.63
CA GLY A 350 -9.12 27.65 72.37
C GLY A 350 -10.38 28.26 71.77
N TYR A 351 -10.35 28.78 70.54
CA TYR A 351 -11.51 29.42 69.92
C TYR A 351 -12.65 28.44 69.57
N PHE A 352 -12.38 27.13 69.51
CA PHE A 352 -13.37 26.11 69.10
C PHE A 352 -13.97 25.30 70.27
N PHE A 353 -13.47 25.45 71.50
CA PHE A 353 -14.05 24.80 72.68
C PHE A 353 -14.58 25.84 73.67
N CYS A 354 -15.84 26.22 73.50
CA CYS A 354 -16.66 26.65 74.64
C CYS A 354 -17.13 25.40 75.39
N ASN A 355 -16.25 24.81 76.22
CA ASN A 355 -16.71 24.20 77.46
C ASN A 355 -15.53 24.07 78.44
N GLU A 356 -15.71 24.64 79.62
CA GLU A 356 -14.74 24.66 80.71
C GLU A 356 -14.36 23.24 81.14
N GLN A 357 -13.06 22.96 81.28
CA GLN A 357 -12.57 22.04 82.30
C GLN A 357 -11.09 22.32 82.63
N ASN A 358 -10.89 22.74 83.87
CA ASN A 358 -9.63 23.16 84.49
C ASN A 358 -8.51 22.08 84.46
N PRO A 359 -7.21 22.43 84.35
CA PRO A 359 -6.10 21.46 84.30
C PRO A 359 -5.71 20.80 85.64
N ALA A 360 -6.59 20.72 86.64
CA ALA A 360 -6.22 20.32 88.00
C ALA A 360 -6.40 18.82 88.33
N THR A 361 -6.73 17.96 87.37
CA THR A 361 -6.98 16.52 87.62
C THR A 361 -5.81 15.59 87.27
N PHE A 362 -4.65 16.12 86.87
CA PHE A 362 -3.42 15.33 86.73
C PHE A 362 -2.67 15.18 88.07
N SER A 363 -3.20 14.40 89.02
CA SER A 363 -2.32 13.66 89.94
C SER A 363 -3.05 12.50 90.60
N ARG A 364 -2.36 11.34 90.66
CA ARG A 364 -2.68 10.08 91.37
C ARG A 364 -3.39 8.99 90.58
N ALA A 365 -2.58 8.17 89.90
CA ALA A 365 -2.80 6.76 89.53
C ALA A 365 -1.80 6.43 88.38
N PHE A 366 -0.87 5.49 88.39
CA PHE A 366 -0.52 4.36 89.25
C PHE A 366 0.96 4.03 88.96
N TYR A 367 1.82 4.02 89.98
CA TYR A 367 3.05 3.23 89.97
C TYR A 367 2.63 1.75 90.00
N LYS A 368 3.17 0.92 89.10
CA LYS A 368 3.14 -0.54 89.26
C LYS A 368 4.57 -1.06 89.34
N ARG A 369 4.92 -1.57 90.53
CA ARG A 369 6.20 -2.19 90.92
C ARG A 369 6.57 -3.34 89.99
N ALA A 370 7.84 -3.39 89.60
CA ALA A 370 8.50 -4.63 89.18
C ALA A 370 8.88 -5.42 90.45
N TYR A 371 8.56 -6.72 90.44
CA TYR A 371 8.97 -7.68 91.47
C TYR A 371 10.45 -8.03 91.26
N THR A 372 11.23 -7.91 92.33
CA THR A 372 12.55 -8.53 92.49
C THR A 372 12.37 -9.92 93.09
N ASP A 373 12.70 -10.97 92.35
CA ASP A 373 13.00 -12.28 92.92
C ASP A 373 14.53 -12.36 93.11
N ASN A 374 14.93 -12.42 94.38
CA ASN A 374 16.21 -12.94 94.85
C ASN A 374 15.88 -13.87 96.02
N ASP A 375 16.32 -15.13 95.93
CA ASP A 375 17.00 -15.89 97.00
C ASP A 375 16.95 -17.40 96.67
N PHE A 376 18.04 -17.96 96.15
CA PHE A 376 19.03 -18.78 96.89
C PHE A 376 20.11 -19.35 95.96
#